data_AF-A0A4W2HW58-F1
#
_entry.id   AF-A0A4W2HW58-F1
#
_cell.length_a   1.000
_cell.length_b   1.000
_cell.length_c   1.000
_cell.angle_alpha   90.00
_cell.angle_beta   90.00
_cell.angle_gamma   90.00
#
_symmetry.space_group_name_H-M   'P 1'
#
loop_
_entity.id
_entity.type
_entity.pdbx_description
1 polymer ?
#
loop_
_entity_poly.entity_id
_entity_poly.type
_entity_poly.pdbx_seq_one_letter_code
_entity_poly.pdbx_strand_id
1 'polypeptide(L)'
;MPFDFRRFDIYRKVPKDLTQPTYTGAIISVCCCLFILFLFLSELTGFITTEIVNELYVDDPDKDSGGKIDVSLNISLPNLHCELVGLDIQDEMGRHEVGHIDNSMKIPLNNGVGCRFEGQFSINKEQPDPRVHVF
;
A
#
# COMPACT_ATOMS: atom_id res chain seq x y z
N MET A 1 -34.82 21.00 26.66
CA MET A 1 -35.56 19.83 27.19
C MET A 1 -34.58 19.04 28.05
N PRO A 2 -34.66 19.09 29.39
CA PRO A 2 -33.68 18.42 30.22
C PRO A 2 -33.99 16.92 30.21
N PHE A 3 -32.96 16.10 29.94
CA PHE A 3 -33.03 14.66 30.11
C PHE A 3 -33.23 14.35 31.60
N ASP A 4 -34.48 14.14 32.02
CA ASP A 4 -34.80 13.73 33.38
C ASP A 4 -34.56 12.22 33.52
N PHE A 5 -33.34 11.87 33.94
CA PHE A 5 -32.90 10.48 34.20
C PHE A 5 -33.77 9.75 35.23
N ARG A 6 -34.65 10.45 35.97
CA ARG A 6 -35.59 9.84 36.92
C ARG A 6 -36.62 8.92 36.26
N ARG A 7 -36.83 9.01 34.94
CA ARG A 7 -37.83 8.21 34.21
C ARG A 7 -37.33 6.80 33.83
N PHE A 8 -36.03 6.53 33.89
CA PHE A 8 -35.45 5.22 33.52
C PHE A 8 -35.40 4.20 34.68
N ASP A 9 -35.81 4.59 35.90
CA ASP A 9 -35.81 3.71 37.06
C ASP A 9 -37.14 2.93 37.12
N ILE A 10 -37.22 1.82 36.37
CA ILE A 10 -38.38 0.92 36.28
C ILE A 10 -38.50 0.00 37.52
N TYR A 11 -37.47 -0.03 38.38
CA TYR A 11 -37.44 -0.91 39.55
C TYR A 11 -37.94 -0.20 40.82
N ARG A 12 -38.73 -0.91 41.63
CA ARG A 12 -39.14 -0.44 42.96
C ARG A 12 -37.89 -0.25 43.82
N LYS A 13 -37.58 1.00 44.20
CA LYS A 13 -36.48 1.30 45.13
C LYS A 13 -36.61 0.43 46.39
N VAL A 14 -35.64 -0.44 46.59
CA VAL A 14 -35.53 -1.29 47.78
C VAL A 14 -35.39 -0.37 48.99
N PRO A 15 -36.15 -0.58 50.09
CA PRO A 15 -36.04 0.26 51.28
C PRO A 15 -34.59 0.23 51.81
N LYS A 16 -34.06 1.41 52.13
CA LYS A 16 -32.63 1.65 52.44
C LYS A 16 -32.14 0.89 53.68
N ASP A 17 -33.05 0.35 54.49
CA ASP A 17 -32.76 -0.40 55.71
C ASP A 17 -32.23 -1.83 55.44
N LEU A 18 -32.43 -2.36 54.22
CA LEU A 18 -31.94 -3.70 53.82
C LEU A 18 -30.67 -3.65 52.95
N THR A 19 -30.23 -2.46 52.53
CA THR A 19 -29.10 -2.30 51.61
C THR A 19 -28.14 -1.27 52.20
N GLN A 20 -27.16 -1.76 52.96
CA GLN A 20 -26.16 -0.91 53.58
C GLN A 20 -25.06 -0.58 52.55
N PRO A 21 -24.92 0.67 52.09
CA PRO A 21 -23.89 1.04 51.13
C PRO A 21 -22.51 0.86 51.79
N THR A 22 -21.70 -0.01 51.20
CA THR A 22 -20.34 -0.29 51.66
C THR A 22 -19.34 0.45 50.79
N TYR A 23 -18.48 1.27 51.40
CA TYR A 23 -17.42 1.99 50.71
C TYR A 23 -16.50 1.05 49.92
N THR A 24 -16.21 -0.13 50.47
CA THR A 24 -15.40 -1.16 49.82
C THR A 24 -16.06 -1.67 48.53
N GLY A 25 -17.38 -1.88 48.55
CA GLY A 25 -18.13 -2.31 47.36
C GLY A 25 -18.15 -1.23 46.27
N ALA A 26 -18.23 0.05 46.65
CA ALA A 26 -18.14 1.16 45.71
C ALA A 26 -16.77 1.22 45.02
N ILE A 27 -15.67 1.06 45.79
CA ILE A 27 -14.31 1.04 45.24
C ILE A 27 -14.14 -0.13 44.26
N ILE A 28 -14.56 -1.33 44.66
CA ILE A 28 -14.48 -2.53 43.80
C ILE A 28 -15.29 -2.34 42.53
N SER A 29 -16.50 -1.78 42.62
CA SER A 29 -17.34 -1.51 41.45
C SER A 29 -16.69 -0.53 40.48
N VAL A 30 -16.05 0.54 40.98
CA VAL A 30 -15.34 1.51 40.14
C VAL A 30 -14.13 0.85 39.47
N CYS A 31 -13.34 0.07 40.21
CA CYS A 31 -12.20 -0.66 39.66
C CYS A 31 -12.64 -1.64 38.55
N CYS A 32 -13.73 -2.39 38.76
CA CYS A 32 -14.27 -3.28 37.73
C CYS A 32 -14.69 -2.52 36.47
N CYS A 33 -15.41 -1.40 36.61
CA CYS A 33 -15.82 -0.59 35.47
C CYS A 33 -14.60 -0.08 34.67
N LEU A 34 -13.56 0.40 35.35
CA LEU A 34 -12.32 0.85 34.69
C LEU A 34 -11.62 -0.29 33.94
N PHE A 35 -11.55 -1.47 34.55
CA PHE A 35 -10.89 -2.62 33.94
C PHE A 35 -11.63 -3.11 32.68
N ILE A 36 -12.97 -3.16 32.74
CA ILE A 36 -13.80 -3.52 31.59
C ILE A 36 -13.62 -2.49 30.45
N LEU A 37 -13.61 -1.19 30.78
CA LEU A 37 -13.44 -0.13 29.79
C LEU A 37 -12.05 -0.19 29.12
N PHE A 38 -11.01 -0.47 29.91
CA PHE A 38 -9.65 -0.67 29.39
C PHE A 38 -9.57 -1.85 28.41
N LEU A 39 -10.12 -3.01 28.79
CA LEU A 39 -10.14 -4.19 27.91
C LEU A 39 -10.90 -3.91 26.61
N PHE A 40 -12.04 -3.23 26.70
CA PHE A 40 -12.83 -2.85 25.53
C PHE A 40 -12.05 -1.96 24.56
N LEU A 41 -11.33 -0.95 25.06
CA LEU A 41 -10.51 -0.06 24.22
C LEU A 41 -9.33 -0.81 23.59
N SER A 42 -8.73 -1.77 24.30
CA SER A 42 -7.65 -2.59 23.77
C SER A 42 -8.11 -3.44 22.59
N GLU A 43 -9.22 -4.18 22.76
CA GLU A 43 -9.82 -4.99 21.70
C GLU A 43 -10.28 -4.13 20.52
N LEU A 44 -10.90 -2.97 20.80
CA LEU A 44 -11.32 -2.03 19.76
C LEU A 44 -10.12 -1.52 18.93
N THR A 45 -9.00 -1.22 19.59
CA THR A 45 -7.78 -0.77 18.92
C THR A 45 -7.16 -1.89 18.09
N GLY A 46 -7.18 -3.12 18.61
CA GLY A 46 -6.77 -4.32 17.87
C GLY A 46 -7.64 -4.56 16.64
N PHE A 47 -8.95 -4.39 16.76
CA PHE A 47 -9.90 -4.52 15.64
C PHE A 47 -9.72 -3.44 14.57
N ILE A 48 -9.41 -2.20 14.97
CA ILE A 48 -9.16 -1.10 14.03
C ILE A 48 -7.77 -1.23 13.39
N THR A 49 -6.82 -1.89 14.04
CA THR A 49 -5.48 -2.15 13.49
C THR A 49 -5.60 -3.14 12.34
N THR A 50 -5.46 -2.64 11.12
CA THR A 50 -5.40 -3.49 9.93
C THR A 50 -4.05 -4.18 9.87
N GLU A 51 -4.04 -5.50 10.04
CA GLU A 51 -2.90 -6.35 9.71
C GLU A 51 -2.80 -6.46 8.18
N ILE A 52 -1.67 -6.04 7.62
CA ILE A 52 -1.40 -6.15 6.19
C ILE A 52 -1.03 -7.60 5.91
N VAL A 53 -1.99 -8.38 5.39
CA VAL A 53 -1.75 -9.75 4.93
C VAL A 53 -1.36 -9.70 3.46
N ASN A 54 -0.14 -10.12 3.14
CA ASN A 54 0.32 -10.25 1.76
C ASN A 54 -0.18 -11.58 1.19
N GLU A 55 -1.19 -11.56 0.35
CA GLU A 55 -1.63 -12.73 -0.42
C GLU A 55 -0.87 -12.84 -1.75
N LEU A 56 -0.37 -14.03 -2.07
CA LEU A 56 0.32 -14.32 -3.33
C LEU A 56 -0.66 -15.00 -4.28
N TYR A 57 -1.11 -14.28 -5.29
CA TYR A 57 -1.98 -14.81 -6.34
C TYR A 57 -1.15 -15.27 -7.54
N VAL A 58 -1.59 -16.34 -8.21
CA VAL A 58 -1.04 -16.74 -9.51
C VAL A 58 -1.81 -15.96 -10.56
N ASP A 59 -1.18 -14.90 -11.06
CA ASP A 59 -1.77 -14.03 -12.06
C ASP A 59 -1.81 -14.75 -13.42
N ASP A 60 -2.99 -15.23 -13.82
CA ASP A 60 -3.24 -15.83 -15.13
C ASP A 60 -2.95 -14.77 -16.22
N PRO A 61 -1.88 -14.91 -17.01
CA PRO A 61 -1.42 -13.86 -17.94
C PRO A 61 -2.42 -13.54 -19.07
N ASP A 62 -3.42 -14.40 -19.28
CA ASP A 62 -4.40 -14.31 -20.37
C ASP A 62 -5.58 -13.36 -20.11
N LYS A 63 -5.90 -12.99 -18.86
CA LYS A 63 -7.19 -12.33 -18.56
C LYS A 63 -7.17 -10.80 -18.57
N ASP A 64 -6.08 -10.16 -18.16
CA ASP A 64 -6.12 -8.70 -17.88
C ASP A 64 -5.07 -7.85 -18.62
N SER A 65 -4.02 -8.42 -19.24
CA SER A 65 -2.97 -7.62 -19.92
C SER A 65 -2.47 -8.20 -21.24
N GLY A 66 -3.15 -9.20 -21.82
CA GLY A 66 -2.76 -9.80 -23.11
C GLY A 66 -1.31 -10.30 -23.13
N GLY A 67 -0.78 -10.71 -21.97
CA GLY A 67 0.59 -11.19 -21.81
C GLY A 67 1.69 -10.14 -22.05
N LYS A 68 1.40 -8.82 -22.04
CA LYS A 68 2.41 -7.77 -22.26
C LYS A 68 2.53 -6.82 -21.05
N ILE A 69 3.75 -6.40 -20.76
CA ILE A 69 4.13 -5.48 -19.69
C ILE A 69 4.69 -4.23 -20.34
N ASP A 70 4.07 -3.08 -20.10
CA ASP A 70 4.56 -1.79 -20.59
C ASP A 70 5.64 -1.25 -19.67
N VAL A 71 6.83 -1.02 -20.23
CA VAL A 71 8.00 -0.47 -19.56
C VAL A 71 8.24 0.95 -20.06
N SER A 72 8.33 1.89 -19.12
CA SER A 72 8.73 3.27 -19.37
C SER A 72 10.09 3.53 -18.74
N LEU A 73 11.04 4.00 -19.55
CA LEU A 73 12.41 4.23 -19.16
C LEU A 73 12.73 5.71 -19.33
N ASN A 74 13.15 6.38 -18.26
CA ASN A 74 13.58 7.79 -18.27
C ASN A 74 14.94 7.90 -17.58
N ILE A 75 16.01 7.99 -18.37
CA ILE A 75 17.38 8.00 -17.87
C ILE A 75 18.09 9.27 -18.34
N SER A 76 18.86 9.89 -17.44
CA SER A 76 19.70 11.05 -17.76
C SER A 76 21.18 10.72 -17.60
N LEU A 77 21.94 10.94 -18.67
CA LEU A 77 23.36 10.64 -18.83
C LEU A 77 24.11 11.97 -18.99
N PRO A 78 24.62 12.58 -17.91
CA PRO A 78 25.12 13.96 -17.94
C PRO A 78 26.44 14.15 -18.71
N ASN A 79 27.18 13.08 -18.95
CA ASN A 79 28.50 13.09 -19.61
C ASN A 79 28.54 12.27 -20.92
N LEU A 80 27.38 11.89 -21.46
CA LEU A 80 27.29 11.12 -22.71
C LEU A 80 26.44 11.88 -23.73
N HIS A 81 26.98 12.08 -24.93
CA HIS A 81 26.27 12.73 -26.03
C HIS A 81 25.12 11.85 -26.54
N CYS A 82 23.98 12.46 -26.92
CA CYS A 82 22.79 11.73 -27.38
C CYS A 82 22.99 10.86 -28.63
N GLU A 83 24.01 11.15 -29.44
CA GLU A 83 24.33 10.38 -30.64
C GLU A 83 24.86 8.98 -30.31
N LEU A 84 25.53 8.82 -29.16
CA LEU A 84 26.08 7.54 -28.72
C LEU A 84 25.08 6.69 -27.94
N VAL A 85 24.05 7.32 -27.37
CA VAL A 85 23.07 6.63 -26.52
C VAL A 85 22.20 5.69 -27.35
N GLY A 86 22.09 4.43 -26.96
CA GLY A 86 21.11 3.50 -27.53
C GLY A 86 20.55 2.52 -26.51
N LEU A 87 19.43 1.91 -26.87
CA LEU A 87 18.72 0.92 -26.07
C LEU A 87 18.78 -0.42 -26.81
N ASP A 88 19.30 -1.44 -26.14
CA ASP A 88 19.28 -2.83 -26.60
C ASP A 88 18.38 -3.64 -25.66
N ILE A 89 17.42 -4.34 -26.26
CA ILE A 89 16.50 -5.24 -25.55
C ILE A 89 16.84 -6.65 -25.99
N GLN A 90 17.25 -7.48 -25.02
CA GLN A 90 17.61 -8.86 -25.24
C GLN A 90 16.62 -9.79 -24.52
N ASP A 91 15.92 -10.59 -25.32
CA ASP A 91 15.04 -11.67 -24.86
C ASP A 91 15.68 -13.05 -25.15
N GLU A 92 15.64 -13.96 -24.17
CA GLU A 92 16.07 -15.37 -24.29
C GLU A 92 15.34 -16.18 -25.39
N MET A 93 14.21 -15.65 -25.92
CA MET A 93 13.40 -16.29 -26.98
C MET A 93 13.81 -15.84 -28.40
N GLY A 94 14.90 -15.08 -28.54
CA GLY A 94 15.47 -14.70 -29.84
C GLY A 94 14.96 -13.37 -30.40
N ARG A 95 14.27 -12.54 -29.61
CA ARG A 95 14.08 -11.12 -29.96
C ARG A 95 15.30 -10.35 -29.49
N HIS A 96 16.09 -9.89 -30.45
CA HIS A 96 17.19 -8.96 -30.22
C HIS A 96 16.88 -7.72 -31.05
N GLU A 97 16.32 -6.72 -30.40
CA GLU A 97 16.05 -5.43 -31.03
C GLU A 97 17.21 -4.48 -30.69
N VAL A 98 18.20 -4.47 -31.59
CA VAL A 98 19.36 -3.57 -31.48
C VAL A 98 18.91 -2.16 -31.84
N GLY A 99 19.01 -1.24 -30.88
CA GLY A 99 18.66 0.16 -31.09
C GLY A 99 17.16 0.34 -31.27
N HIS A 100 16.37 -0.01 -30.26
CA HIS A 100 14.93 0.25 -30.26
C HIS A 100 14.66 1.77 -30.34
N ILE A 101 14.24 2.25 -31.51
CA ILE A 101 13.97 3.67 -31.79
C ILE A 101 12.49 4.01 -31.59
N ASP A 102 11.60 3.02 -31.65
CA ASP A 102 10.16 3.22 -31.55
C ASP A 102 9.79 3.84 -30.20
N ASN A 103 9.07 4.96 -30.23
CA ASN A 103 8.69 5.76 -29.05
C ASN A 103 9.86 6.15 -28.13
N SER A 104 11.07 6.31 -28.69
CA SER A 104 12.21 6.85 -27.96
C SER A 104 12.45 8.34 -28.27
N MET A 105 12.66 9.15 -27.23
CA MET A 105 12.99 10.58 -27.32
C MET A 105 14.34 10.85 -26.66
N LYS A 106 15.23 11.50 -27.41
CA LYS A 106 16.55 11.93 -26.95
C LYS A 106 16.58 13.44 -26.83
N ILE A 107 16.89 13.94 -25.64
CA ILE A 107 16.90 15.37 -25.34
C ILE A 107 18.30 15.75 -24.87
N PRO A 108 19.00 16.68 -25.56
CA PRO A 108 20.34 17.09 -25.15
C PRO A 108 20.30 17.81 -23.80
N LEU A 109 21.26 17.49 -22.94
CA LEU A 109 21.46 18.09 -21.63
C LEU A 109 22.83 18.80 -21.61
N ASN A 110 22.98 19.82 -20.77
CA ASN A 110 24.27 20.49 -20.53
C ASN A 110 24.98 20.96 -21.82
N ASN A 111 24.31 21.78 -22.64
CA ASN A 111 24.82 22.28 -23.93
C ASN A 111 25.27 21.18 -24.93
N GLY A 112 24.70 19.97 -24.84
CA GLY A 112 24.99 18.85 -25.73
C GLY A 112 26.03 17.85 -25.18
N VAL A 113 26.58 18.10 -23.99
CA VAL A 113 27.52 17.19 -23.32
C VAL A 113 26.82 15.99 -22.68
N GLY A 114 25.55 16.15 -22.31
CA GLY A 114 24.72 15.09 -21.75
C GLY A 114 23.51 14.76 -22.61
N CYS A 115 22.85 13.67 -22.27
CA CYS A 115 21.62 13.23 -22.91
C CYS A 115 20.60 12.74 -21.90
N ARG A 116 19.34 13.09 -22.12
CA ARG A 116 18.19 12.45 -21.47
C ARG A 116 17.50 11.56 -22.49
N PHE A 117 17.42 10.27 -22.18
CA PHE A 117 16.78 9.26 -23.00
C PHE A 117 15.46 8.84 -22.34
N GLU A 118 14.37 9.02 -23.07
CA GLU A 118 13.03 8.55 -22.70
C GLU A 118 12.63 7.48 -23.71
N GLY A 119 12.18 6.31 -23.26
CA GLY A 119 11.73 5.23 -24.12
C GLY A 119 10.54 4.49 -23.53
N GLN A 120 9.59 4.09 -24.38
CA GLN A 120 8.41 3.32 -23.98
C GLN A 120 8.28 2.07 -24.87
N PHE A 121 8.34 0.89 -24.26
CA PHE A 121 8.30 -0.40 -24.96
C PHE A 121 7.52 -1.44 -24.16
N SER A 122 7.06 -2.50 -24.81
CA SER A 122 6.26 -3.56 -24.16
C SER A 122 6.97 -4.91 -24.24
N ILE A 123 7.15 -5.58 -23.10
CA ILE A 123 7.81 -6.89 -22.98
C ILE A 123 6.75 -7.97 -22.75
N ASN A 124 6.95 -9.19 -23.26
CA ASN A 124 6.02 -10.28 -22.98
C ASN A 124 6.23 -10.84 -21.56
N LYS A 125 5.14 -11.05 -20.82
CA LYS A 125 5.13 -11.57 -19.43
C LYS A 125 5.60 -13.02 -19.32
N GLU A 126 5.47 -13.79 -20.39
CA GLU A 126 5.94 -15.18 -20.49
C GLU A 126 7.47 -15.30 -20.61
N GLN A 127 8.18 -14.18 -20.75
CA GLN A 127 9.63 -14.14 -20.89
C GLN A 127 10.32 -14.23 -19.52
N PRO A 128 11.09 -15.30 -19.22
CA PRO A 128 11.94 -15.30 -18.04
C PRO A 128 13.10 -14.32 -18.26
N ASP A 129 13.15 -13.28 -17.42
CA ASP A 129 14.25 -12.30 -17.28
C ASP A 129 14.61 -11.49 -18.55
N PRO A 130 13.85 -10.43 -18.89
CA PRO A 130 14.24 -9.53 -19.97
C PRO A 130 15.44 -8.67 -19.58
N ARG A 131 16.45 -8.60 -20.45
CA ARG A 131 17.64 -7.76 -20.23
C ARG A 131 17.57 -6.50 -21.07
N VAL A 132 17.72 -5.36 -20.38
CA VAL A 132 17.74 -4.03 -21.01
C VAL A 132 19.13 -3.45 -20.82
N HIS A 133 19.84 -3.27 -21.92
CA HIS A 133 21.18 -2.69 -21.94
C HIS A 133 21.11 -1.29 -22.55
N VAL A 134 21.70 -0.31 -21.85
CA VAL A 134 21.86 1.05 -22.36
C VAL A 134 23.34 1.24 -22.67
N PHE A 135 23.64 1.62 -23.91
CA PHE A 135 25.00 1.91 -24.38
C PHE A 135 25.15 3.40 -24.70
#